data_AF-A0A2B2BDX8-F1
#
_entry.id   AF-A0A2B2BDX8-F1
#
_cell.length_a   1.000
_cell.length_b   1.000
_cell.length_c   1.000
_cell.angle_alpha   90.00
_cell.angle_beta   90.00
_cell.angle_gamma   90.00
#
_symmetry.space_group_name_H-M   'P 1'
#
loop_
_entity.id
_entity.type
_entity.pdbx_description
1 polymer ?
#
loop_
_entity_poly.entity_id
_entity_poly.type
_entity_poly.pdbx_seq_one_letter_code
_entity_poly.pdbx_strand_id
1 'polypeptide(L)'
;HEVSNINGVWNLVLACRCCNRGVEGKSARIPDLRLLQRLHTRNEYFIQSKLPLHETIVLQTGQRPEARKSFLQRNWQAALDKLFHTWKPHA
;
A
#
# COMPACT_ATOMS: atom_id res chain seq x y z
N HIS A 1 -16.12 7.97 -4.44
CA HIS A 1 -15.71 7.07 -3.35
C HIS A 1 -14.33 7.47 -2.80
N GLU A 2 -14.21 7.62 -1.49
CA GLU A 2 -12.95 7.90 -0.78
C GLU A 2 -12.26 6.57 -0.40
N VAL A 3 -10.93 6.55 -0.34
CA VAL A 3 -10.20 5.38 0.14
C VAL A 3 -10.31 5.34 1.66
N SER A 4 -11.23 4.53 2.17
CA SER A 4 -11.46 4.39 3.61
C SER A 4 -10.22 3.84 4.32
N ASN A 5 -9.88 4.41 5.47
CA ASN A 5 -8.75 3.99 6.31
C ASN A 5 -7.40 3.93 5.54
N ILE A 6 -7.13 4.93 4.69
CA ILE A 6 -5.88 5.01 3.90
C ILE A 6 -4.61 5.02 4.77
N ASN A 7 -4.69 5.54 6.00
CA ASN A 7 -3.58 5.57 6.95
C ASN A 7 -3.51 4.32 7.84
N GLY A 8 -4.31 3.30 7.54
CA GLY A 8 -4.34 2.04 8.26
C GLY A 8 -3.01 1.28 8.17
N VAL A 9 -2.80 0.37 9.12
CA VAL A 9 -1.58 -0.46 9.25
C VAL A 9 -1.26 -1.21 7.95
N TRP A 10 -2.29 -1.61 7.20
CA TRP A 10 -2.12 -2.26 5.90
C TRP A 10 -1.33 -1.42 4.87
N ASN A 11 -1.28 -0.10 5.01
CA ASN A 11 -0.67 0.85 4.06
C ASN A 11 0.59 1.55 4.60
N LEU A 12 1.05 1.19 5.81
CA LEU A 12 2.26 1.78 6.40
C LEU A 12 3.51 1.10 5.83
N VAL A 13 4.43 1.91 5.31
CA VAL A 13 5.69 1.45 4.73
C VAL A 13 6.86 2.25 5.26
N LEU A 14 8.01 1.59 5.39
CA LEU A 14 9.28 2.28 5.60
C LEU A 14 9.74 2.90 4.28
N ALA A 15 10.23 4.13 4.35
CA ALA A 15 10.75 4.85 3.20
C ALA A 15 11.92 5.74 3.61
N CYS A 16 12.89 5.89 2.71
CA CYS A 16 14.01 6.80 2.91
C CYS A 16 13.54 8.26 2.96
N ARG A 17 14.36 9.17 3.52
CA ARG A 17 14.03 10.61 3.56
C ARG A 17 13.78 11.16 2.15
N CYS A 18 14.63 10.83 1.17
CA CYS A 18 14.47 11.29 -0.22
C CYS A 18 13.17 10.76 -0.86
N CYS A 19 12.79 9.54 -0.52
CA CYS A 19 11.61 8.84 -1.03
C CYS A 19 10.33 9.45 -0.47
N ASN A 20 10.30 9.76 0.82
CA ASN A 20 9.11 10.23 1.53
C ASN A 20 8.97 11.77 1.54
N ARG A 21 10.09 12.49 1.64
CA ARG A 21 10.16 13.96 1.84
C ARG A 21 11.20 14.67 0.95
N GLY A 22 11.73 14.01 -0.08
CA GLY A 22 12.62 14.63 -1.06
C GLY A 22 11.85 15.42 -2.13
N VAL A 23 12.56 16.27 -2.88
CA VAL A 23 11.98 17.09 -3.97
C VAL A 23 11.28 16.22 -5.02
N GLU A 24 11.91 15.10 -5.40
CA GLU A 24 11.32 14.07 -6.27
C GLU A 24 10.78 12.87 -5.49
N GLY A 25 10.38 13.09 -4.24
CA GLY A 25 9.74 12.07 -3.41
C GLY A 25 8.31 11.75 -3.86
N LYS A 26 7.73 10.72 -3.24
CA LYS A 26 6.36 10.28 -3.54
C LYS A 26 5.33 11.39 -3.31
N SER A 27 5.38 12.05 -2.15
CA SER A 27 4.40 13.09 -1.75
C SER A 27 2.95 12.60 -2.00
N ALA A 28 2.17 13.34 -2.78
CA ALA A 28 0.79 12.98 -3.14
C ALA A 28 0.68 12.04 -4.37
N ARG A 29 1.80 11.72 -5.05
CA ARG A 29 1.80 10.84 -6.23
C ARG A 29 1.46 9.41 -5.83
N ILE A 30 0.82 8.69 -6.75
CA ILE A 30 0.39 7.29 -6.50
C ILE A 30 1.59 6.37 -6.67
N PRO A 31 1.83 5.38 -5.79
CA PRO A 31 2.93 4.44 -6.02
C PRO A 31 2.70 3.62 -7.30
N ASP A 32 3.77 3.36 -8.06
CA ASP A 32 3.74 2.43 -9.20
C ASP A 32 3.22 1.03 -8.78
N LEU A 33 2.62 0.29 -9.71
CA LEU A 33 2.05 -1.04 -9.46
C LEU A 33 3.06 -2.01 -8.84
N ARG A 34 4.36 -1.90 -9.17
CA ARG A 34 5.40 -2.72 -8.54
C ARG A 34 5.52 -2.45 -7.03
N LEU A 35 5.32 -1.21 -6.60
CA LEU A 35 5.33 -0.85 -5.18
C LEU A 35 4.05 -1.35 -4.48
N LEU A 36 2.91 -1.37 -5.16
CA LEU A 36 1.68 -2.01 -4.66
C LEU A 36 1.87 -3.51 -4.46
N GLN A 37 2.55 -4.18 -5.39
CA GLN A 37 2.92 -5.60 -5.26
C GLN A 37 3.85 -5.84 -4.07
N ARG A 38 4.85 -4.98 -3.85
CA ARG A 38 5.72 -5.06 -2.67
C ARG A 38 4.96 -4.87 -1.36
N LEU A 39 4.00 -3.95 -1.33
CA LEU A 39 3.12 -3.76 -0.18
C LEU A 39 2.31 -5.03 0.10
N HIS A 40 1.73 -5.63 -0.93
CA HIS A 40 1.03 -6.91 -0.83
C HIS A 40 1.94 -8.00 -0.26
N THR A 41 3.12 -8.22 -0.84
CA THR A 41 4.09 -9.22 -0.35
C THR A 41 4.47 -8.99 1.12
N ARG A 42 4.71 -7.74 1.52
CA ARG A 42 5.00 -7.41 2.92
C ARG A 42 3.81 -7.77 3.82
N ASN A 43 2.59 -7.45 3.42
CA ASN A 43 1.40 -7.74 4.22
C ASN A 43 1.18 -9.25 4.35
N GLU A 44 1.32 -10.00 3.26
CA GLU A 44 1.27 -11.47 3.31
C GLU A 44 2.35 -12.06 4.21
N TYR A 45 3.57 -11.52 4.18
CA TYR A 45 4.64 -11.96 5.08
C TYR A 45 4.28 -11.74 6.56
N PHE A 46 3.76 -10.57 6.93
CA PHE A 46 3.30 -10.32 8.30
C PHE A 46 2.23 -11.32 8.74
N ILE A 47 1.29 -11.65 7.84
CA ILE A 47 0.20 -12.61 8.09
C ILE A 47 0.72 -14.03 8.25
N GLN A 48 1.48 -14.52 7.27
CA GLN A 48 1.96 -15.91 7.23
C GLN A 48 2.95 -16.21 8.35
N SER A 49 3.80 -15.24 8.71
CA SER A 49 4.75 -15.36 9.81
C SER A 49 4.17 -15.03 11.18
N LYS A 50 2.85 -14.72 11.27
CA LYS A 50 2.15 -14.35 12.52
C LYS A 50 2.85 -13.26 13.32
N LEU A 51 3.45 -12.30 12.62
CA LEU A 51 4.12 -11.17 13.25
C LEU A 51 3.12 -10.24 13.93
N PRO A 52 3.56 -9.38 14.86
CA PRO A 52 2.71 -8.34 15.41
C PRO A 52 1.98 -7.59 14.29
N LEU A 53 0.70 -7.26 14.50
CA LEU A 53 -0.22 -6.61 13.55
C LEU A 53 -0.86 -7.52 12.48
N HIS A 54 -0.53 -8.82 12.42
CA HIS A 54 -1.12 -9.72 11.42
C HIS A 54 -2.65 -9.76 11.46
N GLU A 55 -3.24 -9.90 12.65
CA GLU A 55 -4.69 -9.90 12.83
C GLU A 55 -5.31 -8.58 12.35
N THR A 56 -4.68 -7.44 12.66
CA THR A 56 -5.13 -6.12 12.20
C THR A 56 -5.13 -6.04 10.67
N ILE A 57 -4.08 -6.52 10.00
CA ILE A 57 -4.01 -6.52 8.53
C ILE A 57 -5.10 -7.41 7.94
N VAL A 58 -5.35 -8.59 8.50
CA VAL A 58 -6.43 -9.50 8.08
C VAL A 58 -7.80 -8.83 8.24
N LEU A 59 -8.08 -8.23 9.40
CA LEU A 59 -9.33 -7.53 9.68
C LEU A 59 -9.56 -6.35 8.73
N GLN A 60 -8.50 -5.63 8.35
CA GLN A 60 -8.60 -4.45 7.48
C GLN A 60 -8.70 -4.80 5.99
N THR A 61 -8.11 -5.91 5.55
CA THR A 61 -7.91 -6.19 4.11
C THR A 61 -8.64 -7.45 3.61
N GLY A 62 -9.02 -8.37 4.50
CA GLY A 62 -9.80 -9.57 4.18
C GLY A 62 -9.15 -10.89 4.63
N GLN A 63 -9.99 -11.90 4.82
CA GLN A 63 -9.60 -13.22 5.33
C GLN A 63 -8.80 -14.06 4.33
N ARG A 64 -9.08 -13.92 3.03
CA ARG A 64 -8.43 -14.70 1.95
C ARG A 64 -7.35 -13.90 1.23
N PRO A 65 -6.22 -14.51 0.81
CA PRO A 65 -5.17 -13.82 0.06
C PRO A 65 -5.69 -13.05 -1.16
N GLU A 66 -6.62 -13.63 -1.92
CA GLU A 66 -7.21 -13.03 -3.11
C GLU A 66 -8.05 -11.79 -2.77
N ALA A 67 -8.75 -11.83 -1.62
CA ALA A 67 -9.52 -10.70 -1.12
C ALA A 67 -8.60 -9.53 -0.74
N ARG A 68 -7.45 -9.82 -0.10
CA ARG A 68 -6.46 -8.81 0.28
C ARG A 68 -5.79 -8.17 -0.93
N LYS A 69 -5.39 -8.98 -1.92
CA LYS A 69 -4.89 -8.47 -3.20
C LYS A 69 -5.91 -7.57 -3.89
N SER A 70 -7.16 -8.02 -3.96
CA SER A 70 -8.24 -7.26 -4.58
C SER A 70 -8.56 -5.97 -3.82
N PHE A 71 -8.48 -5.99 -2.49
CA PHE A 71 -8.62 -4.81 -1.65
C PHE A 71 -7.56 -3.75 -2.02
N LEU A 72 -6.29 -4.15 -2.11
CA LEU A 72 -5.21 -3.23 -2.49
C LEU A 72 -5.41 -2.67 -3.91
N GLN A 73 -5.77 -3.52 -4.87
CA GLN A 73 -6.01 -3.11 -6.26
C GLN A 73 -7.17 -2.11 -6.38
N ARG A 74 -8.29 -2.35 -5.71
CA ARG A 74 -9.45 -1.45 -5.73
C ARG A 74 -9.12 -0.07 -5.15
N ASN A 75 -8.40 -0.03 -4.02
CA ASN A 75 -8.02 1.24 -3.40
C ASN A 75 -6.99 2.01 -4.23
N TRP A 76 -6.05 1.29 -4.86
CA TRP A 76 -5.09 1.89 -5.79
C TRP A 76 -5.80 2.48 -7.02
N GLN A 77 -6.74 1.73 -7.62
CA GLN A 77 -7.52 2.22 -8.77
C GLN A 77 -8.35 3.45 -8.40
N ALA A 78 -9.03 3.42 -7.25
CA ALA A 78 -9.82 4.56 -6.77
C ALA A 78 -8.97 5.82 -6.52
N ALA A 79 -7.68 5.67 -6.20
CA ALA A 79 -6.74 6.78 -6.12
C ALA A 79 -6.30 7.25 -7.52
N LEU A 80 -6.00 6.31 -8.43
CA LEU A 80 -5.60 6.58 -9.81
C LEU A 80 -6.64 7.38 -10.57
N ASP A 81 -7.91 7.03 -10.41
CA ASP A 81 -9.03 7.72 -11.04
C ASP A 81 -9.13 9.21 -10.63
N LYS A 82 -8.39 9.65 -9.59
CA LYS A 82 -8.38 11.03 -9.09
C LYS A 82 -7.08 11.79 -9.33
N LEU A 83 -5.92 11.15 -9.17
CA LEU A 83 -4.63 11.85 -9.11
C LEU A 83 -3.75 11.65 -10.35
N PHE A 84 -4.10 10.69 -11.23
CA PHE A 84 -3.50 10.40 -12.56
C PHE A 84 -1.98 10.13 -12.65
N HIS A 85 -1.18 10.60 -11.70
CA HIS A 85 0.27 10.54 -11.73
C HIS A 85 0.82 9.46 -10.79
N THR A 86 1.57 8.53 -11.37
CA THR A 86 2.29 7.49 -10.63
C THR A 86 3.72 7.92 -10.30
N TRP A 87 4.31 7.26 -9.31
CA TRP A 87 5.65 7.53 -8.81
C TRP A 87 6.39 6.25 -8.47
N LYS A 88 7.68 6.27 -8.77
CA LYS A 88 8.67 5.28 -8.36
C LYS A 88 9.96 6.00 -7.98
N PRO A 89 10.74 5.47 -7.01
CA PRO A 89 12.04 6.04 -6.70
C PRO A 89 12.98 5.92 -7.90
N HIS A 90 13.85 6.91 -8.08
CA HIS A 90 15.02 6.78 -8.95
C HIS A 90 15.99 5.81 -8.27
N ALA A 91 16.48 4.83 -9.02
CA ALA A 91 17.39 3.80 -8.55
C ALA A 91 18.73 4.40 -8.11
#